data_AF-A0AAD7IZQ2-F1
#
_entry.id   AF-A0AAD7IZQ2-F1
#
_cell.length_a   1.000
_cell.length_b   1.000
_cell.length_c   1.000
_cell.angle_alpha   90.00
_cell.angle_beta   90.00
_cell.angle_gamma   90.00
#
_symmetry.space_group_name_H-M   'P 1'
#
loop_
_entity.id
_entity.type
_entity.pdbx_description
1 polymer ?
#
loop_
_entity_poly.entity_id
_entity_poly.type
_entity_poly.pdbx_seq_one_letter_code
_entity_poly.pdbx_strand_id
1 'polypeptide(L)'
;MSAYKSFAVVGAGLIGLPIVGALAAQNVSVIVLSRPGSAAKPVPPGVQIIQVDYEDTAAVSAVFNRHRVDVVLCTVNNAVVGIQRPLADAAKRAGVQLFVPSEYATPTDGQPEGSDNPAGGTGAKNETAKYLRTVNLPSVRVFTGPFIESIPYLVGYPEQGKVTIVGKGEVPVSFTAVADISGFVAYVLTHLPPFELQNRIFRLEGERIRMNDLGPLFNTSVEHVDRIPGEVGERRTALLKLLDSGAGSTGWDEAHKRERSGDDAAGSGNALWPGHRWKVIKEVLNL
;
A
#
# COMPACT_ATOMS: atom_id res chain seq x y z
N MET A 1 -2.99 -21.11 17.18
CA MET A 1 -3.75 -19.90 17.56
C MET A 1 -4.68 -19.54 16.42
N SER A 2 -5.89 -19.08 16.72
CA SER A 2 -6.86 -18.65 15.71
C SER A 2 -6.42 -17.34 15.05
N ALA A 3 -6.86 -17.12 13.80
CA ALA A 3 -6.66 -15.85 13.10
C ALA A 3 -7.41 -14.69 13.78
N TYR A 4 -7.01 -13.46 13.46
CA TYR A 4 -7.55 -12.23 14.03
C TYR A 4 -9.02 -11.99 13.67
N LYS A 5 -9.77 -11.32 14.54
CA LYS A 5 -11.24 -11.15 14.41
C LYS A 5 -11.74 -9.72 14.55
N SER A 6 -10.93 -8.80 15.06
CA SER A 6 -11.31 -7.39 15.21
C SER A 6 -10.27 -6.44 14.61
N PHE A 7 -10.72 -5.57 13.71
CA PHE A 7 -9.86 -4.71 12.89
C PHE A 7 -10.26 -3.24 13.01
N ALA A 8 -9.26 -2.37 13.10
CA ALA A 8 -9.43 -0.94 12.90
C ALA A 8 -8.65 -0.49 11.66
N VAL A 9 -9.34 0.15 10.71
CA VAL A 9 -8.71 0.76 9.54
C VAL A 9 -8.64 2.26 9.73
N VAL A 10 -7.43 2.81 9.79
CA VAL A 10 -7.18 4.25 9.89
C VAL A 10 -7.05 4.83 8.48
N GLY A 11 -7.99 5.69 8.11
CA GLY A 11 -8.12 6.26 6.77
C GLY A 11 -9.07 5.46 5.89
N ALA A 12 -9.97 6.16 5.19
CA ALA A 12 -10.96 5.59 4.26
C ALA A 12 -10.72 6.07 2.82
N GLY A 13 -9.44 6.14 2.43
CA GLY A 13 -9.00 6.59 1.11
C GLY A 13 -9.02 5.48 0.06
N LEU A 14 -8.21 5.67 -0.99
CA LEU A 14 -8.10 4.76 -2.14
C LEU A 14 -7.83 3.30 -1.76
N ILE A 15 -7.02 3.06 -0.72
CA ILE A 15 -6.68 1.71 -0.23
C ILE A 15 -7.53 1.31 0.98
N GLY A 16 -7.75 2.23 1.91
CA GLY A 16 -8.47 1.95 3.15
C GLY A 16 -9.90 1.45 2.94
N LEU A 17 -10.67 2.09 2.06
CA LEU A 17 -12.07 1.70 1.86
C LEU A 17 -12.21 0.32 1.18
N PRO A 18 -11.44 -0.03 0.13
CA PRO A 18 -11.41 -1.40 -0.39
C PRO A 18 -11.00 -2.45 0.65
N ILE A 19 -10.00 -2.17 1.50
CA ILE A 19 -9.61 -3.06 2.61
C ILE A 19 -10.76 -3.27 3.58
N VAL A 20 -11.49 -2.21 3.95
CA VAL A 20 -12.69 -2.30 4.81
C VAL A 20 -13.74 -3.22 4.18
N GLY A 21 -14.00 -3.08 2.88
CA GLY A 21 -14.93 -3.95 2.15
C GLY A 21 -14.49 -5.41 2.16
N ALA A 22 -13.21 -5.66 1.87
CA ALA A 22 -12.64 -7.01 1.83
C ALA A 22 -12.65 -7.68 3.22
N LEU A 23 -12.35 -6.93 4.29
CA LEU A 23 -12.43 -7.42 5.67
C LEU A 23 -13.88 -7.70 6.09
N ALA A 24 -14.82 -6.79 5.80
CA ALA A 24 -16.23 -6.97 6.14
C ALA A 24 -16.82 -8.25 5.52
N ALA A 25 -16.35 -8.64 4.32
CA ALA A 25 -16.73 -9.89 3.67
C ALA A 25 -16.22 -11.17 4.38
N GLN A 26 -15.28 -11.06 5.32
CA GLN A 26 -14.74 -12.19 6.09
C GLN A 26 -15.49 -12.46 7.40
N ASN A 27 -16.64 -11.83 7.64
CA ASN A 27 -17.42 -11.95 8.88
C ASN A 27 -16.60 -11.62 10.15
N VAL A 28 -15.75 -10.59 10.07
CA VAL A 28 -14.95 -10.07 11.19
C VAL A 28 -15.45 -8.68 11.60
N SER A 29 -15.11 -8.25 12.82
CA SER A 29 -15.46 -6.91 13.29
C SER A 29 -14.53 -5.87 12.65
N VAL A 30 -15.10 -4.83 12.05
CA VAL A 30 -14.35 -3.76 11.39
C VAL A 30 -14.86 -2.39 11.83
N ILE A 31 -13.95 -1.54 12.29
CA ILE A 31 -14.20 -0.11 12.48
C ILE A 31 -13.28 0.71 11.57
N VAL A 32 -13.74 1.91 11.21
CA VAL A 32 -12.98 2.87 10.42
C VAL A 32 -12.72 4.10 11.28
N LEU A 33 -11.46 4.45 11.47
CA LEU A 33 -11.10 5.71 12.09
C LEU A 33 -10.91 6.77 11.00
N SER A 34 -11.64 7.88 11.13
CA SER A 34 -11.54 9.04 10.24
C SER A 34 -11.26 10.31 11.04
N ARG A 35 -10.60 11.30 10.44
CA ARG A 35 -10.37 12.58 11.13
C ARG A 35 -11.66 13.41 11.15
N PRO A 36 -11.91 14.21 12.19
CA PRO A 36 -12.97 15.22 12.19
C PRO A 36 -12.89 16.10 10.92
N GLY A 37 -14.05 16.44 10.36
CA GLY A 37 -14.14 17.22 9.12
C GLY A 37 -13.84 16.45 7.83
N SER A 38 -13.48 15.16 7.89
CA SER A 38 -13.38 14.34 6.69
C SER A 38 -14.75 14.13 6.05
N ALA A 39 -14.83 14.19 4.73
CA ALA A 39 -16.06 13.88 4.00
C ALA A 39 -16.53 12.45 4.32
N ALA A 40 -17.83 12.30 4.58
CA ALA A 40 -18.43 10.99 4.80
C ALA A 40 -18.19 10.10 3.57
N LYS A 41 -17.78 8.86 3.81
CA LYS A 41 -17.63 7.82 2.80
C LYS A 41 -18.62 6.70 3.09
N PRO A 42 -19.31 6.15 2.08
CA PRO A 42 -20.13 4.97 2.29
C PRO A 42 -19.23 3.80 2.72
N VAL A 43 -19.64 3.08 3.77
CA VAL A 43 -18.99 1.86 4.24
C VAL A 43 -19.99 0.70 4.20
N PRO A 44 -19.53 -0.56 4.14
CA PRO A 44 -20.41 -1.72 4.17
C PRO A 44 -21.31 -1.75 5.41
N PRO A 45 -22.50 -2.38 5.33
CA PRO A 45 -23.36 -2.59 6.49
C PRO A 45 -22.60 -3.26 7.64
N GLY A 46 -22.83 -2.80 8.87
CA GLY A 46 -22.16 -3.31 10.07
C GLY A 46 -20.79 -2.68 10.38
N VAL A 47 -20.20 -1.92 9.44
CA VAL A 47 -18.98 -1.16 9.68
C VAL A 47 -19.31 0.20 10.27
N GLN A 48 -18.62 0.58 11.34
CA GLN A 48 -18.78 1.89 11.97
C GLN A 48 -17.64 2.83 11.61
N ILE A 49 -17.97 4.07 11.24
CA ILE A 49 -16.99 5.16 11.13
C ILE A 49 -16.95 5.91 12.47
N ILE A 50 -15.76 6.01 13.04
CA ILE A 50 -15.49 6.73 14.28
C ILE A 50 -14.60 7.92 13.93
N GLN A 51 -15.10 9.11 14.23
CA GLN A 51 -14.31 10.34 14.07
C GLN A 51 -13.44 10.54 15.31
N VAL A 52 -12.14 10.65 15.09
CA VAL A 52 -11.15 10.88 16.15
C VAL A 52 -9.95 11.63 15.59
N ASP A 53 -9.44 12.58 16.36
CA ASP A 53 -8.16 13.21 16.04
C ASP A 53 -7.04 12.20 16.26
N TYR A 54 -6.23 11.95 15.23
CA TYR A 54 -5.14 10.97 15.31
C TYR A 54 -4.00 11.42 16.24
N GLU A 55 -3.91 12.73 16.52
CA GLU A 55 -2.95 13.28 17.48
C GLU A 55 -3.40 13.07 18.93
N ASP A 56 -4.70 12.90 19.18
CA ASP A 56 -5.23 12.50 20.49
C ASP A 56 -5.07 10.99 20.69
N THR A 57 -3.84 10.59 20.97
CA THR A 57 -3.47 9.19 21.14
C THR A 57 -4.20 8.51 22.32
N ALA A 58 -4.72 9.28 23.29
CA ALA A 58 -5.52 8.73 24.39
C ALA A 58 -6.93 8.38 23.90
N ALA A 59 -7.59 9.27 23.16
CA ALA A 59 -8.88 9.01 22.53
C ALA A 59 -8.79 7.84 21.54
N VAL A 60 -7.75 7.80 20.69
CA VAL A 60 -7.53 6.68 19.76
C VAL A 60 -7.38 5.36 20.51
N SER A 61 -6.59 5.33 21.59
CA SER A 61 -6.39 4.13 22.40
C SER A 61 -7.69 3.69 23.10
N ALA A 62 -8.51 4.64 23.57
CA ALA A 62 -9.83 4.35 24.13
C ALA A 62 -10.78 3.72 23.09
N VAL A 63 -10.75 4.18 21.84
CA VAL A 63 -11.50 3.57 20.73
C VAL A 63 -11.03 2.13 20.48
N PHE A 64 -9.72 1.90 20.36
CA PHE A 64 -9.18 0.56 20.13
C PHE A 64 -9.54 -0.42 21.26
N ASN A 65 -9.46 0.01 22.51
CA ASN A 65 -9.87 -0.78 23.67
C ASN A 65 -11.38 -1.09 23.66
N ARG A 66 -12.22 -0.08 23.45
CA ARG A 66 -13.69 -0.22 23.43
C ARG A 66 -14.15 -1.26 22.41
N HIS A 67 -13.49 -1.30 21.25
CA HIS A 67 -13.82 -2.22 20.15
C HIS A 67 -12.98 -3.51 20.16
N ARG A 68 -12.15 -3.72 21.19
CA ARG A 68 -11.28 -4.90 21.35
C ARG A 68 -10.50 -5.20 20.07
N VAL A 69 -9.82 -4.18 19.54
CA VAL A 69 -9.13 -4.26 18.25
C VAL A 69 -7.91 -5.18 18.36
N ASP A 70 -7.86 -6.22 17.53
CA ASP A 70 -6.71 -7.12 17.43
C ASP A 70 -5.63 -6.53 16.51
N VAL A 71 -6.07 -5.92 15.40
CA VAL A 71 -5.18 -5.43 14.33
C VAL A 71 -5.55 -4.00 13.93
N VAL A 72 -4.54 -3.14 13.87
CA VAL A 72 -4.67 -1.78 13.32
C VAL A 72 -4.02 -1.73 11.95
N LEU A 73 -4.79 -1.33 10.93
CA LEU A 73 -4.31 -1.06 9.58
C LEU A 73 -4.25 0.44 9.34
N CYS A 74 -3.08 0.98 9.05
CA CYS A 74 -2.90 2.37 8.69
C CYS A 74 -2.84 2.52 7.17
N THR A 75 -3.73 3.35 6.60
CA THR A 75 -3.84 3.58 5.15
C THR A 75 -3.78 5.06 4.79
N VAL A 76 -3.15 5.85 5.67
CA VAL A 76 -2.98 7.30 5.46
C VAL A 76 -2.02 7.60 4.31
N ASN A 77 -2.21 8.74 3.67
CA ASN A 77 -1.38 9.13 2.53
C ASN A 77 0.03 9.57 2.94
N ASN A 78 0.90 9.73 1.94
CA ASN A 78 2.31 10.08 2.17
C ASN A 78 2.53 11.43 2.85
N ALA A 79 1.57 12.37 2.76
CA ALA A 79 1.69 13.70 3.36
C ALA A 79 1.58 13.69 4.90
N VAL A 80 1.07 12.59 5.49
CA VAL A 80 0.87 12.47 6.93
C VAL A 80 1.51 11.21 7.51
N VAL A 81 2.58 10.70 6.89
CA VAL A 81 3.31 9.49 7.36
C VAL A 81 3.74 9.59 8.84
N GLY A 82 3.98 10.82 9.33
CA GLY A 82 4.37 11.07 10.72
C GLY A 82 3.34 10.64 11.77
N ILE A 83 2.05 10.57 11.44
CA ILE A 83 1.00 10.20 12.41
C ILE A 83 1.01 8.70 12.77
N GLN A 84 1.79 7.88 12.06
CA GLN A 84 1.81 6.43 12.29
C GLN A 84 2.46 6.04 13.62
N ARG A 85 3.47 6.79 14.10
CA ARG A 85 4.09 6.52 15.41
C ARG A 85 3.12 6.80 16.57
N PRO A 86 2.45 7.97 16.65
CA PRO A 86 1.38 8.19 17.62
C PRO A 86 0.27 7.13 17.60
N LEU A 87 -0.13 6.66 16.40
CA LEU A 87 -1.11 5.58 16.27
C LEU A 87 -0.58 4.23 16.79
N ALA A 88 0.70 3.93 16.56
CA ALA A 88 1.35 2.74 17.10
C ALA A 88 1.42 2.76 18.63
N ASP A 89 1.70 3.92 19.23
CA ASP A 89 1.64 4.11 20.69
C ASP A 89 0.23 3.85 21.24
N ALA A 90 -0.79 4.44 20.59
CA ALA A 90 -2.18 4.23 20.98
C ALA A 90 -2.60 2.75 20.86
N ALA A 91 -2.19 2.08 19.79
CA ALA A 91 -2.40 0.66 19.56
C ALA A 91 -1.72 -0.20 20.64
N LYS A 92 -0.45 0.09 20.94
CA LYS A 92 0.31 -0.63 21.98
C LYS A 92 -0.35 -0.50 23.35
N ARG A 93 -0.78 0.72 23.73
CA ARG A 93 -1.50 0.95 24.99
C ARG A 93 -2.86 0.24 25.06
N ALA A 94 -3.51 0.03 23.93
CA ALA A 94 -4.78 -0.69 23.83
C ALA A 94 -4.62 -2.22 23.76
N GLY A 95 -3.40 -2.75 23.82
CA GLY A 95 -3.16 -4.19 23.71
C GLY A 95 -3.39 -4.77 22.31
N VAL A 96 -3.34 -3.93 21.27
CA VAL A 96 -3.39 -4.38 19.86
C VAL A 96 -2.24 -5.36 19.60
N GLN A 97 -2.53 -6.43 18.87
CA GLN A 97 -1.64 -7.55 18.66
C GLN A 97 -0.78 -7.41 17.39
N LEU A 98 -1.26 -6.67 16.39
CA LEU A 98 -0.57 -6.45 15.12
C LEU A 98 -0.84 -5.05 14.55
N PHE A 99 0.20 -4.41 14.01
CA PHE A 99 0.10 -3.14 13.29
C PHE A 99 0.52 -3.28 11.83
N VAL A 100 -0.32 -2.83 10.90
CA VAL A 100 -0.04 -2.83 9.46
C VAL A 100 0.16 -1.38 9.02
N PRO A 101 1.41 -0.87 8.90
CA PRO A 101 1.66 0.52 8.50
C PRO A 101 1.28 0.78 7.03
N SER A 102 1.20 2.06 6.68
CA SER A 102 0.90 2.54 5.32
C SER A 102 2.10 2.36 4.39
N GLU A 103 2.17 1.18 3.76
CA GLU A 103 3.33 0.74 2.94
C GLU A 103 2.98 0.34 1.51
N TYR A 104 1.69 0.30 1.14
CA TYR A 104 1.10 -0.26 -0.09
C TYR A 104 1.60 0.38 -1.40
N ALA A 105 2.90 0.31 -1.69
CA ALA A 105 3.58 0.92 -2.83
C ALA A 105 4.95 0.23 -3.04
N THR A 106 5.95 0.98 -3.49
CA THR A 106 7.34 0.52 -3.65
C THR A 106 7.98 0.13 -2.30
N PRO A 107 8.92 -0.82 -2.29
CA PRO A 107 9.61 -1.24 -1.06
C PRO A 107 10.27 -0.08 -0.33
N THR A 108 10.10 -0.05 0.99
CA THR A 108 10.78 0.93 1.86
C THR A 108 11.71 0.27 2.88
N ASP A 109 11.80 -1.07 2.92
CA ASP A 109 12.83 -1.75 3.71
C ASP A 109 14.23 -1.36 3.26
N GLY A 110 15.11 -1.10 4.22
CA GLY A 110 16.49 -0.70 3.93
C GLY A 110 16.66 0.77 3.51
N GLN A 111 15.59 1.55 3.37
CA GLN A 111 15.69 3.00 3.10
C GLN A 111 16.43 3.72 4.23
N PRO A 112 17.40 4.61 3.94
CA PRO A 112 18.08 5.40 4.96
C PRO A 112 17.13 6.30 5.75
N GLU A 113 17.47 6.59 7.00
CA GLU A 113 16.68 7.51 7.83
C GLU A 113 16.74 8.93 7.27
N GLY A 114 15.61 9.64 7.31
CA GLY A 114 15.46 10.97 6.71
C GLY A 114 15.53 11.00 5.18
N SER A 115 15.69 9.86 4.50
CA SER A 115 15.65 9.80 3.04
C SER A 115 14.22 9.89 2.52
N ASP A 116 14.08 10.38 1.28
CA ASP A 116 12.84 10.27 0.55
C ASP A 116 13.13 10.06 -0.95
N ASN A 117 12.16 9.49 -1.65
CA ASN A 117 12.18 9.34 -3.09
C ASN A 117 10.84 9.81 -3.70
N PRO A 118 10.68 9.82 -5.03
CA PRO A 118 9.45 10.29 -5.66
C PRO A 118 8.15 9.56 -5.24
N ALA A 119 8.25 8.35 -4.68
CA ALA A 119 7.10 7.63 -4.11
C ALA A 119 6.63 8.24 -2.78
N GLY A 120 7.48 8.99 -2.07
CA GLY A 120 7.13 9.86 -0.94
C GLY A 120 7.09 9.17 0.43
N GLY A 121 7.70 9.83 1.41
CA GLY A 121 7.81 9.39 2.80
C GLY A 121 8.57 8.08 3.02
N THR A 122 9.48 7.68 2.11
CA THR A 122 10.05 6.32 2.15
C THR A 122 10.96 6.06 3.35
N GLY A 123 11.84 6.99 3.72
CA GLY A 123 12.65 6.88 4.94
C GLY A 123 11.78 6.87 6.21
N ALA A 124 10.81 7.79 6.30
CA ALA A 124 9.89 7.87 7.44
C ALA A 124 9.03 6.61 7.63
N LYS A 125 8.64 5.93 6.54
CA LYS A 125 7.97 4.62 6.59
C LYS A 125 8.88 3.53 7.15
N ASN A 126 10.13 3.44 6.69
CA ASN A 126 11.10 2.51 7.24
C ASN A 126 11.39 2.78 8.72
N GLU A 127 11.49 4.04 9.12
CA GLU A 127 11.65 4.42 10.52
C GLU A 127 10.43 4.04 11.37
N THR A 128 9.21 4.12 10.83
CA THR A 128 8.00 3.62 11.50
C THR A 128 8.10 2.11 11.72
N ALA A 129 8.56 1.36 10.73
CA ALA A 129 8.77 -0.09 10.87
C ALA A 129 9.84 -0.44 11.91
N LYS A 130 10.94 0.32 11.99
CA LYS A 130 11.96 0.18 13.04
C LYS A 130 11.36 0.49 14.43
N TYR A 131 10.61 1.57 14.54
CA TYR A 131 9.96 2.00 15.78
C TYR A 131 8.97 0.96 16.34
N LEU A 132 8.16 0.33 15.48
CA LEU A 132 7.26 -0.76 15.88
C LEU A 132 8.01 -1.89 16.59
N ARG A 133 9.24 -2.21 16.15
CA ARG A 133 10.11 -3.19 16.82
C ARG A 133 10.59 -2.69 18.17
N THR A 134 10.98 -1.42 18.30
CA THR A 134 11.48 -0.86 19.58
C THR A 134 10.41 -0.86 20.67
N VAL A 135 9.14 -0.69 20.30
CA VAL A 135 8.01 -0.73 21.25
C VAL A 135 7.40 -2.13 21.41
N ASN A 136 8.01 -3.16 20.82
CA ASN A 136 7.53 -4.55 20.83
C ASN A 136 6.06 -4.66 20.37
N LEU A 137 5.70 -3.96 19.29
CA LEU A 137 4.42 -4.11 18.61
C LEU A 137 4.66 -4.84 17.28
N PRO A 138 4.25 -6.11 17.15
CA PRO A 138 4.45 -6.85 15.92
C PRO A 138 3.80 -6.14 14.73
N SER A 139 4.41 -6.27 13.56
CA SER A 139 3.92 -5.58 12.36
C SER A 139 3.97 -6.44 11.10
N VAL A 140 3.14 -6.11 10.10
CA VAL A 140 3.20 -6.67 8.74
C VAL A 140 3.34 -5.53 7.77
N ARG A 141 4.28 -5.61 6.83
CA ARG A 141 4.41 -4.65 5.73
C ARG A 141 3.99 -5.30 4.43
N VAL A 142 3.33 -4.55 3.57
CA VAL A 142 2.84 -5.04 2.28
C VAL A 142 3.30 -4.09 1.18
N PHE A 143 4.23 -4.56 0.35
CA PHE A 143 4.70 -3.84 -0.83
C PHE A 143 3.97 -4.38 -2.05
N THR A 144 3.44 -3.46 -2.86
CA THR A 144 2.51 -3.78 -3.94
C THR A 144 2.96 -3.21 -5.28
N GLY A 145 4.01 -2.39 -5.28
CA GLY A 145 4.35 -1.56 -6.42
C GLY A 145 3.27 -0.50 -6.66
N PRO A 146 3.35 0.26 -7.76
CA PRO A 146 2.29 1.19 -8.14
C PRO A 146 0.96 0.47 -8.39
N PHE A 147 -0.14 1.18 -8.17
CA PHE A 147 -1.47 0.63 -8.45
C PHE A 147 -1.71 0.59 -9.95
N ILE A 148 -2.34 -0.48 -10.44
CA ILE A 148 -2.75 -0.55 -11.85
C ILE A 148 -3.64 0.65 -12.22
N GLU A 149 -4.55 1.03 -11.32
CA GLU A 149 -5.47 2.16 -11.45
C GLU A 149 -4.75 3.51 -11.60
N SER A 150 -3.48 3.59 -11.20
CA SER A 150 -2.67 4.81 -11.33
C SER A 150 -1.98 4.96 -12.68
N ILE A 151 -1.95 3.91 -13.51
CA ILE A 151 -1.24 3.90 -14.81
C ILE A 151 -1.71 5.05 -15.71
N PRO A 152 -3.03 5.26 -15.99
CA PRO A 152 -3.45 6.33 -16.89
C PRO A 152 -2.96 7.70 -16.45
N TYR A 153 -3.01 7.99 -15.14
CA TYR A 153 -2.45 9.22 -14.57
C TYR A 153 -0.93 9.27 -14.78
N LEU A 154 -0.21 8.20 -14.46
CA LEU A 154 1.24 8.16 -14.51
C LEU A 154 1.79 8.48 -15.92
N VAL A 155 1.15 7.93 -16.96
CA VAL A 155 1.59 8.10 -18.36
C VAL A 155 0.90 9.25 -19.09
N GLY A 156 0.11 10.06 -18.39
CA GLY A 156 -0.58 11.22 -18.96
C GLY A 156 -1.64 10.90 -20.03
N TYR A 157 -2.18 9.68 -20.00
CA TYR A 157 -3.11 9.21 -21.03
C TYR A 157 -4.41 10.03 -21.10
N PRO A 158 -5.08 10.38 -19.98
CA PRO A 158 -6.30 11.20 -20.04
C PRO A 158 -6.11 12.58 -20.66
N GLU A 159 -4.92 13.17 -20.55
CA GLU A 159 -4.66 14.52 -21.08
C GLU A 159 -4.18 14.50 -22.53
N GLN A 160 -3.44 13.46 -22.94
CA GLN A 160 -2.73 13.43 -24.22
C GLN A 160 -3.32 12.43 -25.22
N GLY A 161 -4.16 11.49 -24.77
CA GLY A 161 -4.65 10.37 -25.58
C GLY A 161 -3.54 9.41 -26.02
N LYS A 162 -2.37 9.49 -25.38
CA LYS A 162 -1.16 8.71 -25.68
C LYS A 162 -0.50 8.23 -24.40
N VAL A 163 0.29 7.18 -24.50
CA VAL A 163 1.16 6.72 -23.41
C VAL A 163 2.46 7.50 -23.50
N THR A 164 2.72 8.37 -22.52
CA THR A 164 3.93 9.18 -22.46
C THR A 164 4.79 8.74 -21.29
N ILE A 165 6.07 8.47 -21.56
CA ILE A 165 7.01 7.96 -20.56
C ILE A 165 8.30 8.77 -20.52
N VAL A 166 9.01 8.66 -19.40
CA VAL A 166 10.33 9.27 -19.18
C VAL A 166 11.32 8.14 -18.92
N GLY A 167 12.49 8.21 -19.54
CA GLY A 167 13.50 7.14 -19.48
C GLY A 167 13.39 6.17 -20.65
N LYS A 168 14.03 5.00 -20.52
CA LYS A 168 14.09 3.99 -21.60
C LYS A 168 12.84 3.13 -21.67
N GLY A 169 12.14 2.95 -20.55
CA GLY A 169 10.91 2.15 -20.49
C GLY A 169 11.14 0.66 -20.68
N GLU A 170 12.37 0.17 -20.54
CA GLU A 170 12.77 -1.22 -20.78
C GLU A 170 12.85 -2.05 -19.49
N VAL A 171 12.88 -1.39 -18.33
CA VAL A 171 12.93 -2.04 -17.02
C VAL A 171 11.52 -2.45 -16.61
N PRO A 172 11.26 -3.73 -16.29
CA PRO A 172 9.94 -4.16 -15.85
C PRO A 172 9.55 -3.56 -14.49
N VAL A 173 8.26 -3.25 -14.34
CA VAL A 173 7.65 -2.69 -13.13
C VAL A 173 6.58 -3.64 -12.63
N SER A 174 6.48 -3.80 -11.31
CA SER A 174 5.40 -4.55 -10.66
C SER A 174 4.19 -3.63 -10.47
N PHE A 175 3.05 -3.93 -11.09
CA PHE A 175 1.78 -3.26 -10.80
C PHE A 175 0.82 -4.22 -10.12
N THR A 176 0.01 -3.71 -9.18
CA THR A 176 -1.00 -4.52 -8.50
C THR A 176 -2.33 -3.78 -8.43
N ALA A 177 -3.44 -4.47 -8.72
CA ALA A 177 -4.78 -3.90 -8.62
C ALA A 177 -5.15 -3.60 -7.17
N VAL A 178 -5.84 -2.50 -6.90
CA VAL A 178 -6.35 -2.18 -5.55
C VAL A 178 -7.25 -3.29 -5.01
N ALA A 179 -8.03 -3.94 -5.88
CA ALA A 179 -8.85 -5.09 -5.52
C ALA A 179 -8.02 -6.29 -5.03
N ASP A 180 -6.89 -6.57 -5.66
CA ASP A 180 -6.00 -7.67 -5.24
C ASP A 180 -5.26 -7.32 -3.95
N ILE A 181 -4.81 -6.07 -3.81
CA ILE A 181 -4.17 -5.58 -2.58
C ILE A 181 -5.12 -5.75 -1.39
N SER A 182 -6.34 -5.25 -1.53
CA SER A 182 -7.34 -5.29 -0.45
C SER A 182 -7.79 -6.71 -0.11
N GLY A 183 -8.03 -7.54 -1.13
CA GLY A 183 -8.37 -8.94 -0.96
C GLY A 183 -7.25 -9.76 -0.29
N PHE A 184 -6.01 -9.59 -0.74
CA PHE A 184 -4.85 -10.26 -0.17
C PHE A 184 -4.67 -9.90 1.30
N VAL A 185 -4.68 -8.59 1.62
CA VAL A 185 -4.53 -8.10 3.00
C VAL A 185 -5.62 -8.68 3.91
N ALA A 186 -6.89 -8.64 3.46
CA ALA A 186 -7.98 -9.23 4.22
C ALA A 186 -7.80 -10.74 4.40
N TYR A 187 -7.42 -11.45 3.34
CA TYR A 187 -7.19 -12.90 3.38
C TYR A 187 -6.11 -13.27 4.39
N VAL A 188 -4.89 -12.73 4.27
CA VAL A 188 -3.78 -13.13 5.14
C VAL A 188 -4.04 -12.81 6.60
N LEU A 189 -4.68 -11.68 6.90
CA LEU A 189 -4.96 -11.28 8.27
C LEU A 189 -6.09 -12.10 8.94
N THR A 190 -6.95 -12.73 8.14
CA THR A 190 -8.10 -13.50 8.64
C THR A 190 -7.94 -15.02 8.51
N HIS A 191 -6.93 -15.49 7.77
CA HIS A 191 -6.69 -16.91 7.51
C HIS A 191 -5.35 -17.41 8.04
N LEU A 192 -4.29 -16.60 7.98
CA LEU A 192 -2.99 -17.05 8.48
C LEU A 192 -2.93 -16.96 10.01
N PRO A 193 -2.24 -17.90 10.67
CA PRO A 193 -2.04 -17.83 12.10
C PRO A 193 -1.11 -16.64 12.46
N PRO A 194 -1.28 -15.99 13.63
CA PRO A 194 -0.49 -14.83 14.02
C PRO A 194 1.03 -14.96 13.85
N PHE A 195 1.61 -16.13 14.14
CA PHE A 195 3.06 -16.34 14.05
C PHE A 195 3.59 -16.28 12.59
N GLU A 196 2.73 -16.50 11.59
CA GLU A 196 3.06 -16.34 10.17
C GLU A 196 2.93 -14.89 9.69
N LEU A 197 2.44 -13.98 10.53
CA LEU A 197 2.26 -12.56 10.22
C LEU A 197 3.31 -11.68 10.92
N GLN A 198 3.68 -12.02 12.16
CA GLN A 198 4.55 -11.16 12.97
C GLN A 198 5.89 -10.82 12.29
N ASN A 199 6.10 -9.52 12.08
CA ASN A 199 7.30 -8.92 11.49
C ASN A 199 7.61 -9.39 10.06
N ARG A 200 6.57 -9.82 9.32
CA ARG A 200 6.69 -10.20 7.91
C ARG A 200 6.61 -9.02 6.97
N ILE A 201 7.22 -9.21 5.81
CA ILE A 201 7.06 -8.36 4.63
C ILE A 201 6.43 -9.23 3.54
N PHE A 202 5.33 -8.77 2.98
CA PHE A 202 4.71 -9.37 1.80
C PHE A 202 5.00 -8.51 0.59
N ARG A 203 5.42 -9.15 -0.50
CA ARG A 203 5.72 -8.51 -1.79
C ARG A 203 4.74 -9.05 -2.82
N LEU A 204 3.87 -8.19 -3.31
CA LEU A 204 2.80 -8.55 -4.23
C LEU A 204 3.15 -8.07 -5.63
N GLU A 205 2.76 -8.84 -6.63
CA GLU A 205 2.91 -8.46 -8.03
C GLU A 205 1.70 -8.96 -8.81
N GLY A 206 0.81 -8.05 -9.21
CA GLY A 206 -0.35 -8.42 -10.03
C GLY A 206 0.04 -8.69 -11.48
N GLU A 207 0.67 -7.71 -12.11
CA GLU A 207 1.23 -7.82 -13.44
C GLU A 207 2.59 -7.12 -13.52
N ARG A 208 3.53 -7.77 -14.20
CA ARG A 208 4.88 -7.26 -14.43
C ARG A 208 5.04 -6.88 -15.89
N ILE A 209 5.29 -5.61 -16.15
CA ILE A 209 5.33 -5.09 -17.53
C ILE A 209 6.40 -4.00 -17.68
N ARG A 210 6.93 -3.85 -18.90
CA ARG A 210 7.78 -2.70 -19.25
C ARG A 210 6.91 -1.52 -19.65
N MET A 211 7.33 -0.30 -19.36
CA MET A 211 6.55 0.89 -19.71
C MET A 211 6.31 1.01 -21.22
N ASN A 212 7.24 0.52 -22.06
CA ASN A 212 7.08 0.47 -23.52
C ASN A 212 5.94 -0.46 -23.98
N ASP A 213 5.62 -1.49 -23.20
CA ASP A 213 4.59 -2.48 -23.56
C ASP A 213 3.18 -1.99 -23.21
N LEU A 214 3.04 -0.82 -22.56
CA LEU A 214 1.75 -0.19 -22.30
C LEU A 214 1.09 0.34 -23.57
N GLY A 215 1.86 0.81 -24.57
CA GLY A 215 1.29 1.37 -25.81
C GLY A 215 0.26 0.44 -26.46
N PRO A 216 0.62 -0.83 -26.77
CA PRO A 216 -0.30 -1.81 -27.30
C PRO A 216 -1.54 -2.05 -26.43
N LEU A 217 -1.42 -2.02 -25.09
CA LEU A 217 -2.58 -2.18 -24.19
C LEU A 217 -3.57 -1.03 -24.31
N PHE A 218 -3.09 0.19 -24.53
CA PHE A 218 -3.90 1.39 -24.71
C PHE A 218 -4.27 1.66 -26.18
N ASN A 219 -3.98 0.73 -27.10
CA ASN A 219 -4.16 0.91 -28.55
C ASN A 219 -3.50 2.20 -29.09
N THR A 220 -2.32 2.55 -28.59
CA THR A 220 -1.56 3.74 -29.00
C THR A 220 -0.05 3.46 -29.07
N SER A 221 0.73 4.39 -29.62
CA SER A 221 2.19 4.40 -29.49
C SER A 221 2.63 4.92 -28.12
N VAL A 222 3.83 4.53 -27.70
CA VAL A 222 4.55 5.13 -26.57
C VAL A 222 5.39 6.32 -27.08
N GLU A 223 5.27 7.46 -26.41
CA GLU A 223 6.04 8.67 -26.67
C GLU A 223 7.06 8.88 -25.53
N HIS A 224 8.34 8.95 -25.88
CA HIS A 224 9.39 9.24 -24.92
C HIS A 224 9.62 10.74 -24.84
N VAL A 225 9.62 11.27 -23.62
CA VAL A 225 9.88 12.68 -23.35
C VAL A 225 10.89 12.83 -22.22
N ASP A 226 11.60 13.95 -22.20
CA ASP A 226 12.52 14.26 -21.10
C ASP A 226 11.77 14.62 -19.80
N ARG A 227 10.56 15.16 -19.96
CA ARG A 227 9.66 15.55 -18.87
C ARG A 227 8.20 15.49 -19.31
N ILE A 228 7.32 15.08 -18.41
CA ILE A 228 5.87 15.22 -18.58
C ILE A 228 5.50 16.70 -18.37
N PRO A 229 4.78 17.34 -19.30
CA PRO A 229 4.33 18.72 -19.14
C PRO A 229 3.13 18.85 -18.19
N GLY A 230 2.83 20.10 -17.77
CA GLY A 230 1.67 20.43 -16.94
C GLY A 230 1.97 20.51 -15.44
N GLU A 231 0.96 20.93 -14.67
CA GLU A 231 1.07 21.21 -13.23
C GLU A 231 1.56 20.00 -12.42
N VAL A 232 1.12 18.79 -12.79
CA VAL A 232 1.53 17.53 -12.15
C VAL A 232 2.72 16.85 -12.85
N GLY A 233 3.28 17.50 -13.87
CA GLY A 233 4.28 16.93 -14.77
C GLY A 233 5.61 16.61 -14.10
N GLU A 234 6.06 17.47 -13.17
CA GLU A 234 7.28 17.23 -12.40
C GLU A 234 7.18 15.95 -11.55
N ARG A 235 6.05 15.77 -10.85
CA ARG A 235 5.79 14.59 -10.03
C ARG A 235 5.74 13.32 -10.89
N ARG A 236 5.04 13.34 -12.02
CA ARG A 236 4.98 12.19 -12.95
C ARG A 236 6.37 11.86 -13.51
N THR A 237 7.13 12.88 -13.90
CA THR A 237 8.52 12.73 -14.38
C THR A 237 9.40 12.05 -13.35
N ALA A 238 9.34 12.49 -12.09
CA ALA A 238 10.12 11.91 -11.01
C ALA A 238 9.71 10.45 -10.72
N LEU A 239 8.41 10.15 -10.73
CA LEU A 239 7.90 8.77 -10.58
C LEU A 239 8.36 7.87 -11.73
N LEU A 240 8.22 8.30 -12.98
CA LEU A 240 8.64 7.51 -14.15
C LEU A 240 10.15 7.22 -14.13
N LYS A 241 10.99 8.21 -13.75
CA LYS A 241 12.43 8.01 -13.54
C LYS A 241 12.73 7.01 -12.42
N LEU A 242 11.96 7.06 -11.33
CA LEU A 242 12.09 6.08 -10.24
C LEU A 242 11.79 4.66 -10.76
N LEU A 243 10.72 4.49 -11.53
CA LEU A 243 10.37 3.19 -12.11
C LEU A 243 11.44 2.68 -13.10
N ASP A 244 11.91 3.55 -14.00
CA ASP A 244 12.95 3.22 -14.99
C ASP A 244 14.30 2.85 -14.35
N SER A 245 14.54 3.28 -13.11
CA SER A 245 15.74 2.90 -12.35
C SER A 245 15.68 1.47 -11.78
N GLY A 246 14.53 0.80 -11.85
CA GLY A 246 14.26 -0.53 -11.26
C GLY A 246 13.51 -0.49 -9.94
N ALA A 247 13.41 0.67 -9.30
CA ALA A 247 12.69 0.84 -8.03
C ALA A 247 11.15 0.71 -8.14
N GLY A 248 10.63 0.42 -9.35
CA GLY A 248 9.25 0.02 -9.58
C GLY A 248 8.93 -1.44 -9.21
N SER A 249 9.94 -2.26 -8.94
CA SER A 249 9.75 -3.63 -8.51
C SER A 249 9.38 -3.75 -7.04
N THR A 250 8.48 -4.68 -6.69
CA THR A 250 8.24 -5.04 -5.28
C THR A 250 9.37 -5.80 -4.63
N GLY A 251 10.31 -6.33 -5.41
CA GLY A 251 11.55 -6.95 -4.93
C GLY A 251 12.74 -5.99 -4.87
N TRP A 252 12.56 -4.69 -5.12
CA TRP A 252 13.69 -3.75 -5.16
C TRP A 252 14.43 -3.63 -3.82
N ASP A 253 15.75 -3.76 -3.86
CA ASP A 253 16.65 -3.46 -2.74
C ASP A 253 17.34 -2.13 -2.98
N GLU A 254 16.89 -1.11 -2.26
CA GLU A 254 17.44 0.24 -2.39
C GLU A 254 18.92 0.33 -2.01
N ALA A 255 19.37 -0.45 -1.02
CA ALA A 255 20.75 -0.40 -0.53
C ALA A 255 21.73 -0.96 -1.55
N HIS A 256 21.31 -1.96 -2.34
CA HIS A 256 22.15 -2.65 -3.32
C HIS A 256 21.81 -2.30 -4.78
N LYS A 257 20.78 -1.49 -5.01
CA LYS A 257 20.32 -1.04 -6.34
C LYS A 257 20.06 -2.20 -7.30
N ARG A 258 19.39 -3.24 -6.80
CA ARG A 258 19.05 -4.45 -7.56
C ARG A 258 17.80 -5.13 -6.99
N GLU A 259 17.21 -6.02 -7.76
CA GLU A 259 16.14 -6.87 -7.24
C GLU A 259 16.67 -7.96 -6.31
N ARG A 260 15.89 -8.24 -5.26
CA ARG A 260 16.03 -9.41 -4.41
C ARG A 260 15.55 -10.66 -5.14
N SER A 261 15.92 -11.82 -4.60
CA SER A 261 15.55 -13.14 -5.13
C SER A 261 15.05 -14.06 -4.00
N GLY A 262 14.56 -15.25 -4.34
CA GLY A 262 14.03 -16.21 -3.37
C GLY A 262 12.79 -15.66 -2.64
N ASP A 263 12.76 -15.82 -1.32
CA ASP A 263 11.62 -15.41 -0.48
C ASP A 263 11.37 -13.90 -0.48
N ASP A 264 12.36 -13.10 -0.88
CA ASP A 264 12.25 -11.65 -1.01
C ASP A 264 12.04 -11.17 -2.45
N ALA A 265 11.90 -12.08 -3.42
CA ALA A 265 11.67 -11.71 -4.82
C ALA A 265 10.38 -10.90 -5.00
N ALA A 266 10.27 -10.17 -6.12
CA ALA A 266 9.02 -9.55 -6.53
C ALA A 266 7.92 -10.61 -6.62
N GLY A 267 6.73 -10.30 -6.07
CA GLY A 267 5.60 -11.23 -6.06
C GLY A 267 5.74 -12.46 -5.16
N SER A 268 6.79 -12.56 -4.31
CA SER A 268 6.99 -13.73 -3.44
C SER A 268 5.83 -13.98 -2.46
N GLY A 269 5.06 -12.94 -2.14
CA GLY A 269 3.86 -13.03 -1.30
C GLY A 269 2.65 -13.64 -2.01
N ASN A 270 2.61 -13.66 -3.36
CA ASN A 270 1.43 -14.06 -4.11
C ASN A 270 0.94 -15.48 -3.79
N ALA A 271 1.88 -16.41 -3.55
CA ALA A 271 1.59 -17.81 -3.27
C ALA A 271 0.83 -18.04 -1.95
N LEU A 272 0.81 -17.05 -1.05
CA LEU A 272 0.08 -17.12 0.21
C LEU A 272 -1.44 -17.03 0.04
N TRP A 273 -1.93 -16.64 -1.13
CA TRP A 273 -3.37 -16.60 -1.44
C TRP A 273 -3.71 -17.66 -2.51
N PRO A 274 -3.80 -18.94 -2.13
CA PRO A 274 -3.92 -20.05 -3.07
C PRO A 274 -5.21 -19.97 -3.89
N GLY A 275 -5.08 -20.25 -5.19
CA GLY A 275 -6.21 -20.22 -6.13
C GLY A 275 -6.64 -18.81 -6.56
N HIS A 276 -6.02 -17.74 -6.02
CA HIS A 276 -6.31 -16.39 -6.47
C HIS A 276 -5.71 -16.12 -7.86
N ARG A 277 -6.52 -15.54 -8.75
CA ARG A 277 -6.06 -15.05 -10.05
C ARG A 277 -5.85 -13.55 -9.96
N TRP A 278 -4.59 -13.14 -9.95
CA TRP A 278 -4.19 -11.74 -9.96
C TRP A 278 -4.69 -11.03 -11.22
N LYS A 279 -5.24 -9.83 -11.04
CA LYS A 279 -5.81 -9.02 -12.11
C LYS A 279 -4.70 -8.39 -12.94
N VAL A 280 -4.93 -8.39 -14.25
CA VAL A 280 -4.05 -7.73 -15.22
C VAL A 280 -4.58 -6.33 -15.57
N ILE A 281 -3.68 -5.48 -16.04
CA ILE A 281 -3.88 -4.08 -16.43
C ILE A 281 -5.08 -3.93 -17.36
N LYS A 282 -5.17 -4.79 -18.38
CA LYS A 282 -6.28 -4.75 -19.35
C LYS A 282 -7.64 -4.93 -18.70
N GLU A 283 -7.74 -5.85 -17.72
CA GLU A 283 -8.99 -6.12 -17.00
C GLU A 283 -9.36 -4.99 -16.04
N VAL A 284 -8.39 -4.43 -15.32
CA VAL A 284 -8.64 -3.37 -14.33
C VAL A 284 -8.99 -2.05 -15.01
N LEU A 285 -8.32 -1.73 -16.10
CA LEU A 285 -8.49 -0.47 -16.82
C LEU A 285 -9.58 -0.52 -17.90
N ASN A 286 -10.19 -1.69 -18.13
CA ASN A 286 -11.21 -1.91 -19.17
C ASN A 286 -10.72 -1.49 -20.58
N LEU A 287 -9.52 -1.95 -20.94
CA LEU A 287 -8.87 -1.68 -22.24
C LEU A 287 -9.16 -2.77 -23.29
#